data_AF-A0A954KY56-F1
#
_entry.id   AF-A0A954KY56-F1
#
_cell.length_a   1.000
_cell.length_b   1.000
_cell.length_c   1.000
_cell.angle_alpha   90.00
_cell.angle_beta   90.00
_cell.angle_gamma   90.00
#
_symmetry.space_group_name_H-M   'P 1'
#
loop_
_entity.id
_entity.type
_entity.pdbx_description
1 polymer ?
#
loop_
_entity_poly.entity_id
_entity_poly.type
_entity_poly.pdbx_seq_one_letter_code
_entity_poly.pdbx_strand_id
1 'polypeptide(L)' 'MQVRSQVSMVFHLDKCIGCHTCSVACKNVWTDRKGAEYMWWNNV' A
#
# COMPACT_ATOMS: atom_id res chain seq x y z
N MET A 1 -28.72 -1.22 -15.64
CA MET A 1 -27.31 -1.09 -15.19
C MET A 1 -27.27 -1.51 -13.72
N GLN A 2 -26.45 -2.50 -13.32
CA GLN A 2 -26.41 -2.99 -11.93
C GLN A 2 -25.05 -2.71 -11.29
N VAL A 3 -24.81 -1.45 -10.92
CA VAL A 3 -23.66 -1.07 -10.08
C VAL A 3 -24.01 -1.39 -8.61
N ARG A 4 -23.05 -1.93 -7.86
CA ARG A 4 -23.20 -2.24 -6.42
C ARG A 4 -22.42 -1.24 -5.58
N SER A 5 -21.25 -1.63 -5.07
CA SER A 5 -20.41 -0.84 -4.18
C SER A 5 -18.94 -1.08 -4.51
N GLN A 6 -18.08 -0.10 -4.17
CA GLN A 6 -16.63 -0.14 -4.32
C GLN A 6 -15.99 0.14 -2.96
N VAL A 7 -14.97 -0.64 -2.58
CA VAL A 7 -14.15 -0.33 -1.40
C VAL A 7 -13.19 0.81 -1.76
N SER A 8 -13.05 1.79 -0.87
CA SER A 8 -12.17 2.95 -1.04
C SER A 8 -11.42 3.23 0.27
N MET A 9 -10.32 3.98 0.18
CA MET A 9 -9.47 4.38 1.30
C MET A 9 -9.11 5.86 1.18
N VAL A 10 -8.86 6.51 2.33
CA VAL A 10 -8.45 7.93 2.40
C VAL A 10 -7.28 8.04 3.37
N PHE A 11 -6.24 8.79 2.98
CA PHE A 11 -5.09 9.10 3.82
C PHE A 11 -5.20 10.52 4.36
N HIS A 12 -5.14 10.68 5.69
CA HIS A 12 -5.16 11.99 6.33
C HIS A 12 -3.74 12.57 6.34
N LEU A 13 -3.39 13.34 5.32
CA LEU A 13 -2.00 13.75 5.07
C LEU A 13 -1.39 14.56 6.23
N ASP A 14 -2.15 15.40 6.93
CA ASP A 14 -1.65 16.16 8.11
C ASP A 14 -1.26 15.27 9.30
N LYS A 15 -1.60 13.97 9.27
CA LYS A 15 -1.22 12.96 10.26
C LYS A 15 -0.19 11.95 9.74
N CYS A 16 0.19 12.05 8.46
CA CYS A 16 1.23 11.21 7.90
C CYS A 16 2.60 11.74 8.35
N ILE A 17 3.41 10.87 8.98
CA ILE A 17 4.74 11.22 9.50
C ILE A 17 5.89 10.68 8.64
N GLY A 18 5.61 10.17 7.44
CA GLY A 18 6.64 9.67 6.52
C GLY A 18 7.43 8.45 7.02
N CYS A 19 6.90 7.64 7.94
CA CYS A 19 7.66 6.58 8.61
C CYS A 19 7.94 5.30 7.77
N HIS A 20 7.46 5.24 6.52
CA HIS A 20 7.54 4.08 5.61
C HIS A 20 7.05 2.71 6.16
N THR A 21 6.44 2.66 7.35
CA THR A 21 5.98 1.40 7.98
C THR A 21 4.99 0.64 7.10
N CYS A 22 4.08 1.36 6.42
CA CYS A 22 3.11 0.77 5.50
C CYS A 22 3.76 0.21 4.22
N SER A 23 4.93 0.73 3.82
CA SER A 23 5.73 0.21 2.70
C SER A 23 6.38 -1.12 3.09
N VAL A 24 7.02 -1.18 4.27
CA VAL A 24 7.66 -2.40 4.79
C VAL A 24 6.63 -3.51 5.07
N ALA A 25 5.47 -3.16 5.63
CA ALA A 25 4.39 -4.13 5.85
C ALA A 25 3.90 -4.74 4.53
N CYS A 26 3.67 -3.92 3.50
CA CYS A 26 3.30 -4.42 2.17
C CYS A 26 4.41 -5.26 1.54
N LYS A 27 5.67 -4.84 1.70
CA LYS A 27 6.84 -5.52 1.15
C LYS A 27 6.97 -6.95 1.68
N ASN A 28 6.96 -7.10 3.00
CA ASN A 28 7.22 -8.37 3.66
C ASN A 28 6.12 -9.42 3.45
N VAL A 29 4.87 -8.99 3.20
CA VAL A 29 3.75 -9.92 2.97
C VAL A 29 3.59 -10.28 1.50
N TRP A 30 3.91 -9.38 0.55
CA TRP A 30 3.50 -9.53 -0.85
C TRP A 30 4.61 -9.45 -1.91
N THR A 31 5.74 -8.77 -1.64
CA THR A 31 6.79 -8.51 -2.66
C THR A 31 8.21 -8.81 -2.18
N ASP A 32 8.37 -9.74 -1.24
CA ASP A 32 9.64 -10.37 -0.87
C ASP A 32 10.23 -11.21 -2.04
N ARG A 33 9.34 -11.87 -2.80
CA ARG A 33 9.69 -12.93 -3.75
C ARG A 33 10.75 -12.50 -4.77
N LYS A 34 11.59 -13.46 -5.18
CA LYS A 34 12.65 -13.23 -6.17
C LYS A 34 12.10 -12.65 -7.48
N GLY A 35 12.73 -11.60 -7.99
CA GLY A 35 12.28 -10.82 -9.16
C GLY A 35 11.26 -9.71 -8.86
N ALA A 36 10.82 -9.57 -7.60
CA ALA A 36 9.95 -8.48 -7.14
C ALA A 36 10.63 -7.60 -6.07
N GLU A 37 11.94 -7.72 -5.86
CA GLU A 37 12.71 -7.02 -4.82
C GLU A 37 12.63 -5.49 -4.98
N TYR A 38 12.55 -5.00 -6.23
CA TYR A 38 12.35 -3.58 -6.54
C TYR A 38 10.90 -3.09 -6.43
N MET A 39 9.92 -4.00 -6.30
CA MET A 39 8.49 -3.65 -6.28
C MET A 39 8.03 -3.23 -4.89
N TRP A 40 7.43 -2.04 -4.82
CA TRP A 40 6.79 -1.47 -3.64
C TRP A 40 5.35 -1.09 -4.02
N TRP A 41 4.39 -2.00 -3.84
CA TRP A 41 2.99 -1.76 -4.25
C TRP A 41 2.28 -0.70 -3.40
N ASN A 42 2.72 -0.55 -2.15
CA ASN A 42 2.42 0.59 -1.31
C ASN A 42 3.73 1.26 -0.97
N ASN A 43 3.85 2.55 -1.24
CA ASN A 43 5.06 3.32 -1.02
C ASN A 43 4.74 4.69 -0.42
N VAL A 44 5.74 5.21 0.28
CA VAL A 44 5.89 6.57 0.79
C VAL A 44 7.31 6.96 0.43
#